data_AF-A0A9E4J1N9-F1
#
_entry.id   AF-A0A9E4J1N9-F1
#
_cell.length_a   1.000
_cell.length_b   1.000
_cell.length_c   1.000
_cell.angle_alpha   90.00
_cell.angle_beta   90.00
_cell.angle_gamma   90.00
#
_symmetry.space_group_name_H-M   'P 1'
#
loop_
_entity.id
_entity.type
_entity.pdbx_description
1 polymer ?
#
loop_
_entity_poly.entity_id
_entity_poly.type
_entity_poly.pdbx_seq_one_letter_code
_entity_poly.pdbx_strand_id
1 'polypeptide(L)'
;MDFELTTEQRLILETVRRFVHEEIVPLEADLDPDASELPPHHRERLVAMTKELGFYGLDIPEEYGGPGIDLVTRTLMAFEMAQHRAGLYAPCYGVFGGAGLAQLYEADDDQKERYLYPVLRGEKRGFFALTEPSGGSDPARAIRTTAVRDGDDW
;
A
#
# COMPACT_ATOMS: atom_id res chain seq x y z
N MET A 1 26.65 15.39 -9.56
CA MET A 1 25.42 14.71 -9.10
C MET A 1 25.26 13.51 -9.99
N ASP A 2 25.19 12.32 -9.41
CA ASP A 2 25.02 11.07 -10.14
C ASP A 2 23.54 10.67 -10.06
N PHE A 3 22.94 10.41 -11.22
CA PHE A 3 21.53 10.03 -11.36
C PHE A 3 21.37 8.63 -11.93
N GLU A 4 22.47 7.90 -12.12
CA GLU A 4 22.39 6.52 -12.55
C GLU A 4 21.80 5.65 -11.45
N LEU A 5 20.98 4.68 -11.87
CA LEU A 5 20.47 3.66 -10.97
C LEU A 5 21.62 2.82 -10.43
N THR A 6 21.57 2.47 -9.15
CA THR A 6 22.48 1.47 -8.60
C THR A 6 22.20 0.10 -9.21
N THR A 7 23.16 -0.82 -9.15
CA THR A 7 22.95 -2.21 -9.59
C THR A 7 21.79 -2.87 -8.86
N GLU A 8 21.66 -2.64 -7.55
CA GLU A 8 20.56 -3.14 -6.74
C GLU A 8 19.22 -2.59 -7.20
N GLN A 9 19.11 -1.27 -7.42
CA GLN A 9 17.91 -0.65 -7.98
C GLN A 9 17.53 -1.27 -9.32
N ARG A 10 18.48 -1.47 -10.23
CA ARG A 10 18.21 -2.11 -11.54
C ARG A 10 17.62 -3.51 -11.38
N LEU A 11 18.21 -4.34 -10.52
CA LEU A 11 17.73 -5.71 -10.27
C LEU A 11 16.33 -5.76 -9.66
N ILE A 12 16.06 -4.87 -8.68
CA ILE A 12 14.73 -4.75 -8.07
C ILE A 12 13.71 -4.35 -9.13
N LEU A 13 14.00 -3.32 -9.93
CA LEU A 13 13.08 -2.83 -10.97
C LEU A 13 12.83 -3.86 -12.07
N GLU A 14 13.85 -4.60 -12.51
CA GLU A 14 13.68 -5.70 -13.46
C GLU A 14 12.77 -6.80 -12.89
N THR A 15 12.89 -7.10 -11.60
CA THR A 15 12.04 -8.09 -10.93
C THR A 15 10.59 -7.63 -10.86
N VAL A 16 10.34 -6.37 -10.48
CA VAL A 16 9.00 -5.79 -10.43
C VAL A 16 8.39 -5.70 -11.84
N ARG A 17 9.16 -5.25 -12.83
CA ARG A 17 8.72 -5.18 -14.23
C ARG A 17 8.30 -6.53 -14.76
N ARG A 18 9.09 -7.58 -14.47
CA ARG A 18 8.74 -8.96 -14.84
C ARG A 18 7.45 -9.41 -14.17
N PHE A 19 7.30 -9.16 -12.87
CA PHE A 19 6.06 -9.46 -12.14
C PHE A 19 4.84 -8.79 -12.79
N VAL A 20 4.94 -7.51 -13.16
CA VAL A 20 3.83 -6.81 -13.83
C VAL A 20 3.49 -7.46 -15.18
N HIS A 21 4.49 -7.72 -16.03
CA HIS A 21 4.26 -8.29 -17.36
C HIS A 21 3.79 -9.74 -17.37
N GLU A 22 4.30 -10.56 -16.45
CA GLU A 22 4.03 -12.00 -16.44
C GLU A 22 2.81 -12.36 -15.57
N GLU A 23 2.55 -11.59 -14.51
CA GLU A 23 1.52 -11.93 -13.54
C GLU A 23 0.33 -11.00 -13.57
N ILE A 24 0.52 -9.69 -13.75
CA ILE A 24 -0.57 -8.71 -13.69
C ILE A 24 -1.24 -8.56 -15.06
N VAL A 25 -0.48 -8.20 -16.09
CA VAL A 25 -1.01 -7.88 -17.43
C VAL A 25 -1.87 -9.02 -18.02
N PRO A 26 -1.47 -10.32 -17.94
CA PRO A 26 -2.30 -11.39 -18.49
C PRO A 26 -3.62 -11.56 -17.74
N LEU A 27 -3.65 -11.32 -16.42
CA LEU A 27 -4.89 -11.41 -15.63
C LEU A 27 -5.91 -10.36 -16.04
N GLU A 28 -5.47 -9.17 -16.45
CA GLU A 28 -6.37 -8.07 -16.81
C GLU A 28 -7.25 -8.35 -18.03
N ALA A 29 -6.88 -9.34 -18.86
CA ALA A 29 -7.67 -9.76 -20.02
C ALA A 29 -9.03 -10.36 -19.63
N ASP A 30 -9.12 -10.96 -18.44
CA ASP A 30 -10.32 -11.65 -17.95
C ASP A 30 -11.09 -10.84 -16.88
N LEU A 31 -10.60 -9.64 -16.53
CA LEU A 31 -11.23 -8.76 -15.55
C LEU A 31 -12.15 -7.73 -16.20
N ASP A 32 -13.07 -7.19 -15.40
CA ASP A 32 -13.78 -5.98 -15.76
C ASP A 32 -12.77 -4.84 -16.06
N PRO A 33 -12.94 -4.08 -17.16
CA PRO A 33 -12.10 -2.92 -17.48
C PRO A 33 -12.01 -1.84 -16.39
N ASP A 34 -12.99 -1.78 -15.48
CA ASP A 34 -13.03 -0.86 -14.34
C ASP A 34 -12.72 -1.56 -13.00
N ALA A 35 -12.31 -2.83 -13.02
CA ALA A 35 -11.95 -3.55 -11.80
C ALA A 35 -10.79 -2.86 -11.07
N SER A 36 -11.00 -2.54 -9.79
CA SER A 36 -9.96 -2.06 -8.87
C SER A 36 -9.47 -3.14 -7.90
N GLU A 37 -10.08 -4.33 -7.95
CA GLU A 37 -9.77 -5.45 -7.07
C GLU A 37 -9.66 -6.75 -7.88
N LEU A 38 -8.87 -7.69 -7.34
CA LEU A 38 -8.72 -9.02 -7.91
C LEU A 38 -9.65 -10.01 -7.23
N PRO A 39 -10.11 -11.05 -7.95
CA PRO A 39 -10.71 -12.22 -7.32
C PRO A 39 -9.81 -12.78 -6.19
N PRO A 40 -10.37 -13.24 -5.05
CA PRO A 40 -9.59 -13.62 -3.87
C PRO A 40 -8.43 -14.59 -4.16
N HIS A 41 -8.67 -15.62 -4.97
CA HIS A 41 -7.65 -16.63 -5.29
C HIS A 41 -6.45 -16.06 -6.07
N HIS A 42 -6.68 -15.12 -7.00
CA HIS A 42 -5.59 -14.43 -7.69
C HIS A 42 -4.83 -13.54 -6.72
N ARG A 43 -5.56 -12.79 -5.88
CA ARG A 43 -4.94 -11.90 -4.88
C ARG A 43 -4.05 -12.69 -3.91
N GLU A 44 -4.53 -13.81 -3.37
CA GLU A 44 -3.80 -14.65 -2.43
C GLU A 44 -2.51 -15.19 -3.04
N ARG A 45 -2.58 -15.73 -4.27
CA ARG A 45 -1.41 -16.21 -5.02
C ARG A 45 -0.36 -15.12 -5.22
N LEU A 46 -0.78 -13.94 -5.68
CA LEU A 46 0.12 -12.82 -5.95
C LEU A 46 0.73 -12.25 -4.67
N VAL A 47 -0.04 -12.15 -3.59
CA VAL A 47 0.47 -11.75 -2.27
C VAL A 47 1.54 -12.75 -1.81
N ALA A 48 1.31 -14.07 -1.95
CA ALA A 48 2.32 -15.06 -1.61
C ALA A 48 3.62 -14.86 -2.41
N MET A 49 3.52 -14.62 -3.72
CA MET A 49 4.69 -14.32 -4.56
C MET A 49 5.44 -13.06 -4.10
N THR A 50 4.74 -11.97 -3.78
CA THR A 50 5.42 -10.74 -3.29
C THR A 50 6.13 -10.96 -1.95
N LYS A 51 5.62 -11.85 -1.08
CA LYS A 51 6.30 -12.25 0.15
C LYS A 51 7.55 -13.08 -0.13
N GLU A 52 7.49 -14.03 -1.07
CA GLU A 52 8.64 -14.83 -1.50
C GLU A 52 9.75 -13.96 -2.14
N LEU A 53 9.36 -12.93 -2.88
CA LEU A 53 10.28 -11.92 -3.43
C LEU A 53 10.88 -10.99 -2.37
N GLY A 54 10.34 -10.99 -1.15
CA GLY A 54 10.76 -10.08 -0.08
C GLY A 54 10.31 -8.63 -0.29
N PHE A 55 9.25 -8.40 -1.09
CA PHE A 55 8.75 -7.06 -1.40
C PHE A 55 7.40 -6.75 -0.76
N TYR A 56 6.79 -7.69 -0.03
CA TYR A 56 5.54 -7.42 0.66
C TYR A 56 5.72 -6.43 1.82
N GLY A 57 4.83 -5.44 1.93
CA GLY A 57 4.85 -4.44 2.98
C GLY A 57 5.79 -3.26 2.71
N LEU A 58 5.88 -2.78 1.46
CA LEU A 58 6.85 -1.73 1.06
C LEU A 58 6.81 -0.46 1.91
N ASP A 59 5.65 -0.05 2.41
CA ASP A 59 5.51 1.16 3.25
C ASP A 59 5.68 0.88 4.76
N ILE A 60 5.87 -0.38 5.16
CA ILE A 60 6.07 -0.77 6.55
C ILE A 60 7.53 -0.49 6.93
N PRO A 61 7.80 0.19 8.07
CA PRO A 61 9.16 0.38 8.55
C PRO A 61 9.83 -0.96 8.89
N GLU A 62 11.15 -1.03 8.75
CA GLU A 62 11.93 -2.26 8.97
C GLU A 62 11.77 -2.82 10.40
N GLU A 63 11.70 -1.95 11.41
CA GLU A 63 11.47 -2.36 12.81
C GLU A 63 10.12 -3.09 13.04
N TYR A 64 9.18 -2.94 12.11
CA TYR A 64 7.87 -3.61 12.11
C TYR A 64 7.79 -4.77 11.10
N GLY A 65 8.92 -5.20 10.54
CA GLY A 65 9.00 -6.33 9.61
C GLY A 65 8.79 -5.98 8.14
N GLY A 66 8.90 -4.70 7.78
CA GLY A 66 8.95 -4.28 6.38
C GLY A 66 10.28 -4.61 5.70
N PRO A 67 10.37 -4.47 4.37
CA PRO A 67 11.50 -4.98 3.58
C PRO A 67 12.75 -4.09 3.60
N GLY A 68 12.74 -2.97 4.33
CA GLY A 68 13.92 -2.09 4.46
C GLY A 68 14.32 -1.36 3.17
N ILE A 69 13.44 -1.32 2.16
CA ILE A 69 13.72 -0.66 0.88
C ILE A 69 13.61 0.85 1.04
N ASP A 70 14.64 1.58 0.60
CA ASP A 70 14.69 3.04 0.74
C ASP A 70 13.59 3.75 -0.08
N LEU A 71 13.31 5.01 0.26
CA LEU A 71 12.24 5.78 -0.38
C LEU A 71 12.45 5.98 -1.88
N VAL A 72 13.68 6.18 -2.35
CA VAL A 72 13.97 6.39 -3.78
C VAL A 72 13.69 5.10 -4.53
N THR A 73 14.19 3.98 -4.05
CA THR A 73 13.96 2.67 -4.66
C THR A 73 12.48 2.31 -4.64
N ARG A 74 11.74 2.55 -3.55
CA ARG A 74 10.28 2.36 -3.50
C ARG A 74 9.53 3.23 -4.50
N THR A 75 9.97 4.48 -4.69
CA THR A 75 9.39 5.37 -5.70
C THR A 75 9.60 4.82 -7.11
N LEU A 76 10.79 4.30 -7.39
CA LEU A 76 11.09 3.65 -8.67
C LEU A 76 10.25 2.39 -8.88
N MET A 77 10.10 1.56 -7.85
CA MET A 77 9.22 0.38 -7.89
C MET A 77 7.77 0.77 -8.19
N ALA A 78 7.27 1.85 -7.58
CA ALA A 78 5.91 2.34 -7.83
C ALA A 78 5.67 2.71 -9.30
N PHE A 79 6.68 3.26 -9.99
CA PHE A 79 6.57 3.52 -11.44
C PHE A 79 6.40 2.22 -12.24
N GLU A 80 7.17 1.18 -11.93
CA GLU A 80 7.05 -0.13 -12.60
C GLU A 80 5.73 -0.81 -12.23
N MET A 81 5.33 -0.79 -10.96
CA MET A 81 4.06 -1.34 -10.48
C MET A 81 2.83 -0.71 -11.15
N ALA A 82 2.96 0.52 -11.66
CA ALA A 82 1.88 1.21 -12.35
C ALA A 82 1.78 0.88 -13.86
N GLN A 83 2.71 0.09 -14.43
CA GLN A 83 2.75 -0.21 -15.88
C GLN A 83 1.73 -1.29 -16.32
N HIS A 84 0.47 -1.15 -15.94
CA HIS A 84 -0.65 -2.00 -16.36
C HIS A 84 -1.97 -1.20 -16.36
N ARG A 85 -3.08 -1.77 -16.86
CA ARG A 85 -4.35 -1.03 -17.09
C ARG A 85 -4.83 -0.29 -15.84
N ALA A 86 -4.85 -0.97 -14.71
CA ALA A 86 -5.30 -0.39 -13.44
C ALA A 86 -4.25 0.42 -12.68
N GLY A 87 -3.01 0.47 -13.16
CA GLY A 87 -1.84 0.86 -12.35
C GLY A 87 -1.85 2.29 -11.84
N LEU A 88 -2.56 3.21 -12.52
CA LEU A 88 -2.66 4.61 -12.06
C LEU A 88 -3.50 4.76 -10.78
N TYR A 89 -4.50 3.90 -10.57
CA TYR A 89 -5.42 3.97 -9.43
C TYR A 89 -5.21 2.83 -8.42
N ALA A 90 -4.76 1.66 -8.90
CA ALA A 90 -4.48 0.48 -8.08
C ALA A 90 -3.20 -0.23 -8.57
N PRO A 91 -2.00 0.31 -8.28
CA PRO A 91 -0.73 -0.32 -8.64
C PRO A 91 -0.66 -1.78 -8.18
N CYS A 92 -0.44 -2.69 -9.13
CA CYS A 92 -0.51 -4.15 -8.96
C CYS A 92 -1.71 -4.64 -8.13
N TYR A 93 -2.86 -3.95 -8.17
CA TYR A 93 -4.04 -4.25 -7.33
C TYR A 93 -3.73 -4.36 -5.82
N GLY A 94 -2.70 -3.65 -5.34
CA GLY A 94 -2.31 -3.62 -3.93
C GLY A 94 -1.68 -4.93 -3.41
N VAL A 95 -1.23 -5.85 -4.27
CA VAL A 95 -0.69 -7.15 -3.84
C VAL A 95 0.67 -7.06 -3.15
N PHE A 96 1.42 -5.97 -3.36
CA PHE A 96 2.65 -5.67 -2.60
C PHE A 96 2.35 -5.24 -1.16
N GLY A 97 1.08 -5.04 -0.81
CA GLY A 97 0.64 -4.74 0.55
C GLY A 97 1.13 -3.40 1.06
N GLY A 98 0.85 -3.19 2.34
CA GLY A 98 1.25 -2.01 3.08
C GLY A 98 0.34 -1.75 4.27
N ALA A 99 0.80 -0.94 5.22
CA ALA A 99 0.00 -0.56 6.37
C ALA A 99 -1.01 0.54 6.03
N GLY A 100 -0.67 1.43 5.08
CA GLY A 100 -1.57 2.49 4.62
C GLY A 100 -2.04 3.46 5.70
N LEU A 101 -1.42 3.43 6.89
CA LEU A 101 -1.82 4.17 8.09
C LEU A 101 -0.58 4.58 8.91
N ALA A 102 0.23 5.48 8.37
CA ALA A 102 1.47 5.91 9.02
C ALA A 102 1.25 6.44 10.45
N GLN A 103 0.11 7.05 10.74
CA GLN A 103 -0.23 7.54 12.08
C GLN A 103 -0.29 6.45 13.16
N LEU A 104 -0.52 5.17 12.80
CA LEU A 104 -0.54 4.07 13.77
C LEU A 104 0.87 3.73 14.30
N TYR A 105 1.94 4.18 13.64
CA TYR A 105 3.30 4.01 14.16
C TYR A 105 3.60 4.95 15.34
N GLU A 106 2.86 6.06 15.45
CA GLU A 106 2.95 7.07 16.52
C GLU A 106 2.01 6.77 17.70
N ALA A 107 1.22 5.69 17.63
CA ALA A 107 0.30 5.30 18.70
C ALA A 107 1.04 4.86 19.98
N ASP A 108 0.35 4.97 21.12
CA ASP A 108 0.82 4.37 22.37
C ASP A 108 0.75 2.83 22.33
N ASP A 109 1.30 2.16 23.36
CA ASP A 109 1.40 0.70 23.39
C ASP A 109 0.03 -0.02 23.38
N ASP A 110 -1.00 0.51 24.06
CA ASP A 110 -2.36 -0.07 24.05
C ASP A 110 -2.99 0.07 22.66
N GLN A 111 -2.83 1.23 22.03
CA GLN A 111 -3.30 1.51 20.68
C GLN A 111 -2.58 0.63 19.65
N LYS A 112 -1.26 0.42 19.79
CA LYS A 112 -0.50 -0.45 18.88
C LYS A 112 -0.96 -1.89 18.95
N GLU A 113 -1.21 -2.43 20.14
CA GLU A 113 -1.76 -3.78 20.31
C GLU A 113 -3.17 -3.92 19.73
N ARG A 114 -4.02 -2.91 19.92
CA ARG A 114 -5.40 -2.94 19.43
C ARG A 114 -5.54 -2.70 17.93
N TYR A 115 -4.67 -1.90 17.34
CA TYR A 115 -4.85 -1.38 15.98
C TYR A 115 -3.66 -1.67 15.06
N LEU A 116 -2.43 -1.31 15.44
CA LEU A 116 -1.26 -1.48 14.56
C LEU A 116 -0.96 -2.94 14.27
N TYR A 117 -0.69 -3.75 15.30
CA TYR A 117 -0.25 -5.14 15.09
C TYR A 117 -1.29 -6.02 14.40
N PRO A 118 -2.60 -5.90 14.68
CA PRO A 118 -3.62 -6.60 13.89
C PRO A 118 -3.61 -6.22 12.41
N VAL A 119 -3.31 -4.96 12.06
CA VAL A 119 -3.14 -4.54 10.66
C VAL A 119 -1.89 -5.16 10.05
N LEU A 120 -0.75 -5.14 10.76
CA LEU A 120 0.49 -5.75 10.27
C LEU A 120 0.38 -7.28 10.09
N ARG A 121 -0.40 -7.96 10.94
CA ARG A 121 -0.72 -9.40 10.80
C ARG A 121 -1.76 -9.70 9.72
N GLY A 122 -2.37 -8.68 9.13
CA GLY A 122 -3.43 -8.83 8.12
C GLY A 122 -4.80 -9.25 8.69
N GLU A 123 -4.98 -9.17 10.01
CA GLU A 123 -6.23 -9.48 10.72
C GLU A 123 -7.25 -8.34 10.59
N LYS A 124 -6.76 -7.10 10.47
CA LYS A 124 -7.58 -5.90 10.28
C LYS A 124 -7.14 -5.15 9.03
N ARG A 125 -8.07 -4.39 8.44
CA ARG A 125 -7.79 -3.42 7.37
C ARG A 125 -8.00 -2.02 7.90
N GLY A 126 -7.04 -1.15 7.57
CA GLY A 126 -7.09 0.27 7.88
C GLY A 126 -7.75 1.09 6.79
N PHE A 127 -8.26 2.27 7.14
CA PHE A 127 -8.60 3.33 6.20
C PHE A 127 -8.36 4.70 6.84
N PHE A 128 -8.09 5.70 6.02
CA PHE A 128 -7.94 7.08 6.45
C PHE A 128 -9.19 7.88 6.04
N ALA A 129 -9.98 8.28 7.04
CA ALA A 129 -11.23 9.00 6.83
C ALA A 129 -10.97 10.51 6.95
N LEU A 130 -10.91 11.20 5.80
CA LEU A 130 -10.72 12.65 5.78
C LEU A 130 -11.71 13.37 4.86
N THR A 131 -11.87 12.89 3.63
CA THR A 131 -12.76 13.51 2.64
C THR A 131 -14.23 13.36 3.04
N GLU A 132 -14.98 14.46 2.95
CA GLU A 132 -16.42 14.52 3.23
C GLU A 132 -17.22 15.05 2.03
N PRO A 133 -18.56 14.83 1.97
CA PRO A 133 -19.41 15.40 0.92
C PRO A 133 -19.36 16.93 0.81
N SER A 134 -18.96 17.62 1.88
CA SER A 134 -18.78 19.07 1.94
C SER A 134 -17.52 19.58 1.24
N GLY A 135 -16.56 18.72 0.92
CA GLY A 135 -15.36 19.09 0.16
C GLY A 135 -14.14 18.21 0.46
N GLY A 136 -13.30 18.00 -0.56
CA GLY A 136 -12.06 17.23 -0.45
C GLY A 136 -10.78 18.05 -0.59
N SER A 137 -10.74 19.06 -1.47
CA SER A 137 -9.52 19.85 -1.74
C SER A 137 -9.08 20.75 -0.59
N ASP A 138 -9.96 21.02 0.37
CA ASP A 138 -9.72 21.90 1.51
C ASP A 138 -10.34 21.32 2.80
N PRO A 139 -9.78 20.21 3.28
CA PRO A 139 -10.35 19.49 4.43
C PRO A 139 -10.39 20.37 5.69
N ALA A 140 -9.41 21.27 5.85
CA ALA A 140 -9.31 22.16 7.00
C ALA A 140 -10.52 23.10 7.18
N ARG A 141 -11.21 23.46 6.08
CA ARG A 141 -12.43 24.29 6.12
C ARG A 141 -13.70 23.52 5.79
N ALA A 142 -13.61 22.35 5.18
CA ALA A 142 -14.75 21.59 4.68
C ALA A 142 -15.27 20.52 5.66
N ILE A 143 -14.43 19.98 6.55
CA ILE A 143 -14.82 18.93 7.50
C ILE A 143 -15.93 19.43 8.43
N ARG A 144 -17.00 18.64 8.54
CA ARG A 144 -18.16 18.85 9.41
C ARG A 144 -18.28 17.81 10.51
N THR A 145 -17.57 16.67 10.42
CA THR A 145 -17.51 15.70 11.51
C THR A 145 -16.90 16.35 12.76
N THR A 146 -17.59 16.24 13.89
CA THR A 146 -17.16 16.78 15.18
C THR A 146 -16.96 15.67 16.20
N ALA A 147 -15.90 15.76 16.99
CA ALA A 147 -15.72 14.99 18.23
C ALA A 147 -15.92 15.95 19.41
N VAL A 148 -16.86 15.64 20.32
CA VAL A 148 -17.25 16.50 21.44
C VAL A 148 -17.02 15.74 22.73
N ARG A 149 -15.95 16.10 23.42
CA ARG A 149 -15.55 15.46 24.67
C ARG A 149 -16.70 15.36 25.68
N ASP A 150 -16.98 14.15 26.14
CA ASP A 150 -17.92 13.81 27.22
C ASP A 150 -17.21 12.95 28.27
N GLY A 151 -16.84 13.56 29.40
CA GLY A 151 -16.10 12.86 30.46
C GLY A 151 -14.72 12.38 29.99
N ASP A 152 -14.54 11.05 29.97
CA ASP A 152 -13.36 10.34 29.48
C ASP A 152 -13.49 9.85 28.02
N ASP A 153 -14.56 10.24 27.31
CA ASP A 153 -14.84 9.89 25.91
C ASP A 153 -14.99 11.14 24.99
N TRP A 154 -15.22 10.94 23.69
CA TRP A 154 -15.31 11.95 22.63
C TRP A 154 -16.60 11.90 21.79
#